data_AF-Q3SCC5-F1
#
_entry.id   AF-Q3SCC5-F1
#
_cell.length_a   1.000
_cell.length_b   1.000
_cell.length_c   1.000
_cell.angle_alpha   90.00
_cell.angle_beta   90.00
_cell.angle_gamma   90.00
#
_symmetry.space_group_name_H-M   'P 1'
#
loop_
_entity.id
_entity.type
_entity.pdbx_description
1 polymer ?
#
loop_
_entity_poly.entity_id
_entity_poly.type
_entity_poly.pdbx_seq_one_letter_code
_entity_poly.pdbx_strand_id
1 'polypeptide(L)'
;KECEEFLAPKGFAGVQVSPVQENIVVSGRPWWERYQPISYLLTTRSGNEQQFASMVKRCNAVGVRTYVDVVINHMTGDSSNAVGTGGSTANIGSKSYPAVPYSSLDFHTTCSINNYNDVNEVRNCELVGLKDLDQSKSYVQDRIVDFLNKLTS
;
A
#
# COMPACT_ATOMS: atom_id res chain seq x y z
N LYS A 1 13.18 15.14 -12.81
CA LYS A 1 14.64 15.25 -12.79
C LYS A 1 15.23 13.93 -13.24
N GLU A 2 15.26 12.89 -12.40
CA GLU A 2 15.83 11.58 -12.77
C GLU A 2 15.33 11.01 -14.11
N CYS A 3 14.01 11.03 -14.35
CA CYS A 3 13.43 10.59 -15.61
C CYS A 3 13.94 11.36 -16.84
N GLU A 4 14.06 12.69 -16.73
CA GLU A 4 14.41 13.57 -17.86
C GLU A 4 15.92 13.67 -18.08
N GLU A 5 16.69 13.68 -16.99
CA GLU A 5 18.11 14.00 -16.99
C GLU A 5 18.99 12.74 -17.10
N PHE A 6 18.47 11.57 -16.73
CA PHE A 6 19.24 10.33 -16.71
C PHE A 6 18.52 9.16 -17.37
N LEU A 7 17.35 8.76 -16.88
CA LEU A 7 16.69 7.51 -17.32
C LEU A 7 16.36 7.53 -18.81
N ALA A 8 15.69 8.58 -19.30
CA ALA A 8 15.37 8.70 -20.72
C ALA A 8 16.63 8.81 -21.60
N PRO A 9 17.63 9.70 -21.31
CA PRO A 9 18.87 9.75 -22.08
C PRO A 9 19.68 8.45 -22.11
N LYS A 10 19.52 7.58 -21.10
CA LYS A 10 20.18 6.27 -21.01
C LYS A 10 19.33 5.11 -21.55
N GLY A 11 18.14 5.37 -22.06
CA GLY A 11 17.28 4.37 -22.69
C GLY A 11 16.55 3.45 -21.71
N PHE A 12 16.37 3.85 -20.44
CA PHE A 12 15.53 3.11 -19.50
C PHE A 12 14.05 3.29 -19.85
N ALA A 13 13.29 2.20 -19.80
CA ALA A 13 11.88 2.20 -20.16
C ALA A 13 10.94 2.59 -19.01
N GLY A 14 11.38 2.48 -17.76
CA GLY A 14 10.52 2.79 -16.62
C GLY A 14 11.21 2.72 -15.26
N VAL A 15 10.45 3.08 -14.25
CA VAL A 15 10.84 3.09 -12.84
C VAL A 15 9.75 2.41 -12.00
N GLN A 16 10.14 1.50 -11.12
CA GLN A 16 9.26 1.03 -10.05
C GLN A 16 9.41 1.96 -8.85
N VAL A 17 8.30 2.48 -8.34
CA VAL A 17 8.28 3.29 -7.13
C VAL A 17 7.86 2.46 -5.93
N SER A 18 8.38 2.79 -4.76
CA SER A 18 7.90 2.21 -3.50
C SER A 18 6.41 2.50 -3.28
N PRO A 19 5.74 1.80 -2.35
CA PRO A 19 4.31 2.01 -2.08
C PRO A 19 3.97 3.48 -1.88
N VAL A 20 2.89 3.89 -2.54
CA VAL A 20 2.41 5.28 -2.62
C VAL A 20 1.17 5.52 -1.78
N GLN A 21 0.47 4.45 -1.37
CA GLN A 21 -0.60 4.52 -0.40
C GLN A 21 -0.06 4.81 1.01
N GLU A 22 -0.87 5.48 1.82
CA GLU A 22 -0.54 5.86 3.18
C GLU A 22 -0.18 4.63 4.02
N ASN A 23 0.96 4.71 4.69
CA ASN A 23 1.47 3.65 5.53
C ASN A 23 1.59 4.10 6.98
N ILE A 24 1.60 3.15 7.91
CA ILE A 24 1.84 3.43 9.33
C ILE A 24 3.25 4.03 9.55
N VAL A 25 3.36 4.99 10.46
CA VAL A 25 4.64 5.54 10.91
C VAL A 25 5.20 4.67 12.03
N VAL A 26 6.39 4.11 11.82
CA VAL A 26 7.07 3.27 12.82
C VAL A 26 8.27 4.01 13.39
N SER A 27 8.53 3.86 14.70
CA SER A 27 9.72 4.45 15.34
C SER A 27 11.00 4.03 14.62
N GLY A 28 11.94 4.97 14.45
CA GLY A 28 13.16 4.76 13.65
C GLY A 28 12.96 4.80 12.13
N ARG A 29 11.71 4.95 11.66
CA ARG A 29 11.35 5.13 10.25
C ARG A 29 11.95 4.07 9.30
N PRO A 30 11.90 2.77 9.65
CA PRO A 30 12.49 1.71 8.85
C PRO A 30 11.87 1.64 7.46
N TRP A 31 12.59 1.08 6.48
CA TRP A 31 12.10 0.98 5.10
C TRP A 31 10.80 0.18 4.97
N TRP A 32 10.64 -0.85 5.80
CA TRP A 32 9.51 -1.78 5.74
C TRP A 32 8.20 -1.18 6.23
N GLU A 33 8.21 0.00 6.87
CA GLU A 33 6.96 0.66 7.31
C GLU A 33 6.02 0.92 6.12
N ARG A 34 6.58 1.07 4.91
CA ARG A 34 5.83 1.28 3.66
C ARG A 34 4.94 0.11 3.26
N TYR A 35 5.25 -1.09 3.73
CA TYR A 35 4.49 -2.31 3.43
C TYR A 35 3.42 -2.59 4.49
N GLN A 36 3.07 -1.59 5.30
CA GLN A 36 1.99 -1.68 6.27
C GLN A 36 0.98 -0.56 6.00
N PRO A 37 0.07 -0.77 5.01
CA PRO A 37 -0.93 0.21 4.64
C PRO A 37 -1.85 0.52 5.82
N ILE A 38 -2.19 1.80 5.98
CA ILE A 38 -3.20 2.26 6.94
C ILE A 38 -4.36 2.96 6.22
N SER A 39 -4.12 3.49 5.02
CA SER A 39 -5.18 3.89 4.10
C SER A 39 -4.75 3.85 2.64
N TYR A 40 -5.64 4.23 1.72
CA TYR A 40 -5.36 4.44 0.30
C TYR A 40 -5.14 5.92 -0.09
N LEU A 41 -4.96 6.81 0.89
CA LEU A 41 -4.53 8.19 0.62
C LEU A 41 -3.11 8.20 0.04
N LEU A 42 -2.84 9.08 -0.92
CA LEU A 42 -1.53 9.16 -1.58
C LEU A 42 -0.61 10.14 -0.87
N THR A 43 -0.30 9.88 0.40
CA THR A 43 0.59 10.72 1.22
C THR A 43 1.57 9.84 1.97
N THR A 44 2.85 9.89 1.58
CA THR A 44 3.94 9.09 2.16
C THR A 44 5.19 9.93 2.37
N ARG A 45 6.28 9.29 2.82
CA ARG A 45 7.60 9.93 2.86
C ARG A 45 8.13 10.32 1.47
N SER A 46 7.60 9.74 0.39
CA SER A 46 7.96 10.12 -0.99
C SER A 46 7.27 11.41 -1.46
N GLY A 47 6.27 11.90 -0.73
CA GLY A 47 5.48 13.07 -1.12
C GLY A 47 3.98 12.80 -1.06
N ASN A 48 3.22 13.76 -1.58
CA ASN A 48 1.77 13.73 -1.67
C ASN A 48 1.27 13.43 -3.10
N GLU A 49 -0.05 13.36 -3.26
CA GLU A 49 -0.75 13.08 -4.51
C GLU A 49 -0.33 14.01 -5.65
N GLN A 50 -0.23 15.32 -5.38
CA GLN A 50 0.15 16.30 -6.41
C GLN A 50 1.61 16.11 -6.86
N GLN A 51 2.51 15.78 -5.93
CA GLN A 51 3.90 15.48 -6.24
C GLN A 51 4.04 14.18 -7.04
N PHE A 52 3.27 13.15 -6.68
CA PHE A 52 3.23 11.88 -7.41
C PHE A 52 2.71 12.09 -8.85
N ALA A 53 1.58 12.79 -9.01
CA ALA A 53 1.02 13.11 -10.33
C ALA A 53 2.00 13.92 -11.20
N SER A 54 2.71 14.90 -10.61
CA SER A 54 3.75 15.67 -11.29
C SER A 54 4.91 14.79 -11.75
N MET A 55 5.37 13.85 -10.91
CA MET A 55 6.40 12.88 -11.27
C MET A 55 5.96 12.00 -12.43
N VAL A 56 4.77 11.38 -12.35
CA VAL A 56 4.22 10.52 -13.41
C VAL A 56 4.11 11.27 -14.73
N LYS A 57 3.56 12.50 -14.71
CA LYS A 57 3.43 13.35 -15.90
C LYS A 57 4.79 13.62 -16.56
N ARG A 58 5.80 13.98 -15.77
CA ARG A 58 7.14 14.31 -16.27
C ARG A 58 7.86 13.08 -16.81
N CYS A 59 7.77 11.94 -16.13
CA CYS A 59 8.37 10.69 -16.61
C CYS A 59 7.72 10.21 -17.91
N ASN A 60 6.38 10.23 -17.98
CA ASN A 60 5.66 9.87 -19.21
C ASN A 60 5.99 10.78 -20.40
N ALA A 61 6.20 12.09 -20.16
CA ALA A 61 6.56 13.05 -21.21
C ALA A 61 7.91 12.75 -21.88
N VAL A 62 8.79 11.99 -21.22
CA VAL A 62 10.10 11.58 -21.74
C VAL A 62 10.16 10.07 -22.02
N GLY A 63 9.02 9.39 -22.09
CA GLY A 63 8.93 7.97 -22.45
C GLY A 63 9.30 6.99 -21.33
N VAL A 64 9.46 7.44 -20.09
CA VAL A 64 9.76 6.60 -18.92
C VAL A 64 8.47 6.27 -18.18
N ARG A 65 8.09 4.99 -18.11
CA ARG A 65 6.86 4.54 -17.43
C ARG A 65 7.05 4.40 -15.93
N THR A 66 5.95 4.53 -15.18
CA THR A 66 5.96 4.34 -13.72
C THR A 66 5.18 3.08 -13.37
N TYR A 67 5.81 2.19 -12.61
CA TYR A 67 5.19 1.00 -12.04
C TYR A 67 5.05 1.22 -10.53
N VAL A 68 3.83 1.12 -10.00
CA VAL A 68 3.57 1.33 -8.58
C VAL A 68 3.65 -0.01 -7.87
N ASP A 69 4.43 -0.08 -6.79
CA ASP A 69 4.37 -1.19 -5.84
C ASP A 69 3.07 -1.10 -5.03
N VAL A 70 2.16 -2.06 -5.25
CA VAL A 70 0.82 -2.09 -4.65
C VAL A 70 0.75 -3.15 -3.57
N VAL A 71 0.38 -2.74 -2.36
CA VAL A 71 0.26 -3.62 -1.19
C VAL A 71 -1.23 -3.71 -0.85
N ILE A 72 -1.86 -4.78 -1.30
CA ILE A 72 -3.31 -5.01 -1.24
C ILE A 72 -3.69 -6.32 -0.55
N ASN A 73 -2.70 -7.10 -0.11
CA ASN A 73 -2.91 -8.34 0.64
C ASN A 73 -3.41 -8.05 2.06
N HIS A 74 -2.79 -7.08 2.73
CA HIS A 74 -2.96 -6.83 4.15
C HIS A 74 -2.94 -5.33 4.46
N MET A 75 -3.30 -5.00 5.70
CA MET A 75 -3.10 -3.69 6.31
C MET A 75 -1.90 -3.74 7.29
N THR A 76 -1.91 -2.97 8.36
CA THR A 76 -0.79 -2.91 9.32
C THR A 76 -0.65 -4.17 10.18
N GLY A 77 0.55 -4.40 10.73
CA GLY A 77 0.74 -5.27 11.90
C GLY A 77 0.42 -4.52 13.19
N ASP A 78 0.43 -5.20 14.34
CA ASP A 78 0.03 -4.62 15.63
C ASP A 78 0.87 -3.40 16.04
N SER A 79 0.21 -2.36 16.52
CA SER A 79 0.82 -1.14 17.07
C SER A 79 -0.10 -0.53 18.13
N SER A 80 0.47 0.01 19.21
CA SER A 80 -0.27 0.68 20.28
C SER A 80 -0.76 2.08 19.90
N ASN A 81 -0.16 2.70 18.89
CA ASN A 81 -0.54 4.01 18.38
C ASN A 81 -0.37 4.05 16.86
N ALA A 82 -1.38 3.57 16.14
CA ALA A 82 -1.35 3.51 14.69
C ALA A 82 -1.71 4.89 14.10
N VAL A 83 -0.70 5.58 13.58
CA VAL A 83 -0.86 6.83 12.84
C VAL A 83 -0.14 6.72 11.51
N GLY A 84 -0.82 7.10 10.45
CA GLY A 84 -0.33 7.07 9.10
C GLY A 84 0.47 8.30 8.71
N THR A 85 1.22 8.18 7.61
CA THR A 85 1.97 9.29 7.01
C THR A 85 1.09 10.45 6.53
N GLY A 86 -0.21 10.22 6.32
CA GLY A 86 -1.24 11.20 5.98
C GLY A 86 -2.16 11.57 7.14
N GLY A 87 -1.87 11.09 8.35
CA GLY A 87 -2.62 11.39 9.59
C GLY A 87 -3.78 10.46 9.89
N SER A 88 -4.05 9.45 9.05
CA SER A 88 -5.09 8.45 9.35
C SER A 88 -4.73 7.65 10.60
N THR A 89 -5.73 7.29 11.40
CA THR A 89 -5.55 6.42 12.57
C THR A 89 -6.24 5.08 12.34
N ALA A 90 -5.84 4.06 13.11
CA ALA A 90 -6.46 2.74 13.07
C ALA A 90 -6.54 2.13 14.47
N ASN A 91 -7.58 1.34 14.72
CA ASN A 91 -7.60 0.40 15.84
C ASN A 91 -7.33 -1.00 15.30
N ILE A 92 -6.07 -1.41 15.35
CA ILE A 92 -5.57 -2.62 14.69
C ILE A 92 -6.11 -3.88 15.37
N GLY A 93 -6.24 -3.87 16.70
CA GLY A 93 -6.76 -5.00 17.47
C GLY A 93 -8.21 -5.34 17.11
N SER A 94 -9.03 -4.33 16.77
CA SER A 94 -10.39 -4.53 16.26
C SER A 94 -10.49 -4.52 14.73
N LYS A 95 -9.36 -4.51 14.01
CA LYS A 95 -9.26 -4.43 12.54
C LYS A 95 -10.08 -3.26 11.95
N SER A 96 -10.02 -2.10 12.61
CA SER A 96 -10.71 -0.88 12.18
C SER A 96 -9.74 0.09 11.52
N TYR A 97 -9.98 0.38 10.23
CA TYR A 97 -9.23 1.32 9.40
C TYR A 97 -10.19 2.35 8.78
N PRO A 98 -10.59 3.39 9.54
CA PRO A 98 -11.65 4.33 9.15
C PRO A 98 -11.40 5.12 7.86
N ALA A 99 -10.15 5.29 7.44
CA ALA A 99 -9.80 6.04 6.23
C ALA A 99 -10.03 5.26 4.91
N VAL A 100 -10.17 3.92 4.98
CA VAL A 100 -10.62 3.06 3.84
C VAL A 100 -12.07 2.59 4.02
N PRO A 101 -12.73 3.13 5.04
CA PRO A 101 -13.57 2.41 6.01
C PRO A 101 -13.55 0.86 6.01
N TYR A 102 -12.42 0.22 6.34
CA TYR A 102 -12.44 -1.21 6.67
C TYR A 102 -12.77 -1.46 8.14
N SER A 103 -13.44 -2.58 8.37
CA SER A 103 -13.84 -3.15 9.66
C SER A 103 -13.37 -4.60 9.78
N SER A 104 -13.56 -5.24 10.92
CA SER A 104 -13.26 -6.67 11.09
C SER A 104 -13.99 -7.60 10.11
N LEU A 105 -15.08 -7.14 9.49
CA LEU A 105 -15.78 -7.88 8.44
C LEU A 105 -15.00 -7.92 7.13
N ASP A 106 -13.95 -7.13 6.95
CA ASP A 106 -13.24 -6.99 5.67
C ASP A 106 -11.93 -7.79 5.65
N PHE A 107 -11.68 -8.57 6.70
CA PHE A 107 -10.47 -9.36 6.90
C PHE A 107 -10.82 -10.83 7.09
N HIS A 108 -9.87 -11.70 6.76
CA HIS A 108 -9.95 -13.10 7.13
C HIS A 108 -9.94 -13.28 8.65
N THR A 109 -10.36 -14.46 9.12
CA THR A 109 -10.24 -14.83 10.53
C THR A 109 -8.77 -14.86 10.91
N THR A 110 -8.42 -14.33 12.10
CA THR A 110 -7.01 -14.26 12.52
C THR A 110 -6.42 -15.65 12.72
N CYS A 111 -5.34 -15.90 11.98
CA CYS A 111 -4.43 -17.02 12.09
C CYS A 111 -3.05 -16.57 11.56
N SER A 112 -1.99 -17.32 11.84
CA SER A 112 -0.63 -17.02 11.34
C SER A 112 -0.25 -17.98 10.23
N ILE A 113 0.64 -17.57 9.32
CA ILE A 113 1.25 -18.48 8.35
C ILE A 113 2.44 -19.23 8.99
N ASN A 114 2.33 -20.55 9.10
CA ASN A 114 3.29 -21.48 9.70
C ASN A 114 3.68 -22.61 8.74
N ASN A 115 2.80 -23.04 7.82
CA ASN A 115 3.08 -24.07 6.82
C ASN A 115 2.90 -23.55 5.39
N TYR A 116 4.02 -23.28 4.71
CA TYR A 116 4.01 -22.84 3.30
C TYR A 116 3.53 -23.90 2.30
N ASN A 117 3.33 -25.16 2.72
CA ASN A 117 2.72 -26.20 1.89
C ASN A 117 1.19 -26.25 2.01
N ASP A 118 0.58 -25.51 2.95
CA ASP A 118 -0.87 -25.36 3.05
C ASP A 118 -1.31 -24.08 2.31
N VAL A 119 -1.96 -24.28 1.16
CA VAL A 119 -2.43 -23.16 0.32
C VAL A 119 -3.48 -22.29 1.00
N ASN A 120 -4.28 -22.84 1.92
CA ASN A 120 -5.29 -22.06 2.63
C ASN A 120 -4.62 -21.16 3.66
N GLU A 121 -3.62 -21.67 4.37
CA GLU A 121 -2.87 -20.88 5.33
C GLU A 121 -2.09 -19.76 4.63
N VAL A 122 -1.38 -20.07 3.54
CA VAL A 122 -0.59 -19.08 2.77
C VAL A 122 -1.44 -17.92 2.25
N ARG A 123 -2.72 -18.16 1.93
CA ARG A 123 -3.60 -17.16 1.31
C ARG A 123 -4.53 -16.44 2.27
N ASN A 124 -4.91 -17.07 3.39
CA ASN A 124 -5.99 -16.59 4.24
C ASN A 124 -5.56 -16.33 5.70
N CYS A 125 -4.27 -16.49 6.02
CA CYS A 125 -3.72 -16.18 7.34
C CYS A 125 -2.79 -14.96 7.30
N GLU A 126 -2.63 -14.32 8.46
CA GLU A 126 -1.83 -13.12 8.64
C GLU A 126 -0.34 -13.43 8.42
N LEU A 127 0.23 -12.87 7.35
CA LEU A 127 1.67 -12.88 7.11
C LEU A 127 2.35 -12.05 8.21
N VAL A 128 3.09 -12.70 9.12
CA VAL A 128 3.79 -12.07 10.25
C VAL A 128 2.93 -11.09 11.07
N GLY A 129 1.64 -11.39 11.22
CA GLY A 129 0.68 -10.60 12.02
C GLY A 129 0.09 -9.36 11.31
N LEU A 130 0.37 -9.19 10.01
CA LEU A 130 -0.25 -8.18 9.17
C LEU A 130 -1.71 -8.54 8.92
N LYS A 131 -2.65 -7.63 9.21
CA LYS A 131 -4.09 -7.95 9.12
C LYS A 131 -4.50 -8.24 7.69
N ASP A 132 -4.85 -9.50 7.43
CA ASP A 132 -5.05 -10.08 6.11
C ASP A 132 -6.46 -9.76 5.56
N LEU A 133 -6.53 -9.01 4.47
CA LEU A 133 -7.80 -8.60 3.85
C LEU A 133 -8.48 -9.79 3.18
N ASP A 134 -9.80 -9.84 3.24
CA ASP A 134 -10.58 -10.88 2.56
C ASP A 134 -11.00 -10.38 1.16
N GLN A 135 -10.14 -10.61 0.15
CA GLN A 135 -10.42 -10.19 -1.22
C GLN A 135 -11.50 -11.05 -1.91
N SER A 136 -12.11 -12.03 -1.24
CA SER A 136 -13.33 -12.68 -1.75
C SER A 136 -14.56 -11.78 -1.63
N LYS A 137 -14.50 -10.74 -0.78
CA LYS A 137 -15.60 -9.80 -0.54
C LYS A 137 -15.62 -8.69 -1.59
N SER A 138 -16.78 -8.45 -2.19
CA SER A 138 -16.96 -7.39 -3.19
C SER A 138 -16.59 -6.01 -2.64
N TYR A 139 -16.89 -5.72 -1.37
CA TYR A 139 -16.53 -4.45 -0.76
C TYR A 139 -15.01 -4.21 -0.73
N VAL A 140 -14.23 -5.24 -0.39
CA VAL A 140 -12.76 -5.20 -0.39
C VAL A 140 -12.23 -5.04 -1.82
N GLN A 141 -12.80 -5.78 -2.77
CA GLN A 141 -12.47 -5.66 -4.19
C GLN A 141 -12.74 -4.24 -4.72
N ASP A 142 -13.90 -3.66 -4.43
CA ASP A 142 -14.28 -2.32 -4.86
C ASP A 142 -13.30 -1.26 -4.32
N ARG A 143 -12.95 -1.34 -3.03
CA ARG A 143 -11.98 -0.41 -2.41
C ARG A 143 -10.59 -0.53 -3.04
N ILE A 144 -10.13 -1.75 -3.34
CA ILE A 144 -8.86 -1.97 -4.04
C ILE A 144 -8.93 -1.43 -5.48
N VAL A 145 -10.01 -1.70 -6.21
CA VAL A 145 -10.20 -1.22 -7.58
C VAL A 145 -10.28 0.30 -7.64
N ASP A 146 -10.98 0.95 -6.70
CA ASP A 146 -11.03 2.41 -6.57
C ASP A 146 -9.62 2.99 -6.42
N PHE A 147 -8.78 2.37 -5.58
CA PHE A 147 -7.39 2.76 -5.40
C PHE A 147 -6.57 2.56 -6.69
N LEU A 148 -6.66 1.41 -7.35
CA LEU A 148 -5.92 1.14 -8.58
C LEU A 148 -6.36 2.04 -9.74
N ASN A 149 -7.65 2.31 -9.87
CA ASN A 149 -8.19 3.25 -10.86
C ASN A 149 -7.66 4.67 -10.61
N LYS A 150 -7.60 5.11 -9.34
CA LYS A 150 -7.00 6.40 -8.97
C LYS A 150 -5.53 6.54 -9.39
N LEU A 151 -4.77 5.44 -9.45
CA LEU A 151 -3.38 5.46 -9.91
C LEU A 151 -3.24 5.55 -11.44
N THR A 152 -4.31 5.32 -12.19
CA THR A 152 -4.29 5.24 -13.67
C THR A 152 -5.08 6.34 -14.36
N SER A 153 -5.93 7.08 -13.62
CA SER A 153 -6.66 8.27 -14.07
C SER A 153 -5.82 9.53 -14.02
#